data_AF-A0AAW1HFM5-F1
#
_entry.id   AF-A0AAW1HFM5-F1
#
_cell.length_a   1.000
_cell.length_b   1.000
_cell.length_c   1.000
_cell.angle_alpha   90.00
_cell.angle_beta   90.00
_cell.angle_gamma   90.00
#
_symmetry.space_group_name_H-M   'P 1'
#
loop_
_entity.id
_entity.type
_entity.pdbx_description
1 polymer ?
#
loop_
_entity_poly.entity_id
_entity_poly.type
_entity_poly.pdbx_seq_one_letter_code
_entity_poly.pdbx_strand_id
1 'polypeptide(L)'
;MVQSGIRAPAVIDVHQNTEKVWNLLFDDTRISLTVQWTNAKLNTVRQKYKRADKRELNAVDDIEMKEFMGLLIYTAFFKCNTEDIASIFSTDGTGRDIFILVMSQKRFAVLLSCLRFNNPEDRTLLRQLGSCSTNL
;
A
#
# COMPACT_ATOMS: atom_id res chain seq x y z
N MET A 1 17.70 41.41 11.07
CA MET A 1 16.43 41.27 10.32
C MET A 1 16.19 39.79 10.06
N VAL A 2 15.14 39.23 10.67
CA VAL A 2 14.76 37.81 10.58
C VAL A 2 14.00 37.60 9.26
N GLN A 3 14.39 36.62 8.45
CA GLN A 3 13.62 36.21 7.28
C GLN A 3 12.36 35.47 7.73
N SER A 4 11.25 36.21 7.76
CA SER A 4 9.91 35.70 8.04
C SER A 4 9.42 34.83 6.87
N GLY A 5 9.06 33.57 7.12
CA GLY A 5 8.15 32.82 6.24
C GLY A 5 8.37 31.34 6.03
N ILE A 6 9.55 30.77 6.35
CA ILE A 6 9.77 29.32 6.18
C ILE A 6 9.31 28.61 7.46
N ARG A 7 8.15 27.95 7.40
CA ARG A 7 7.72 27.01 8.46
C ARG A 7 8.60 25.75 8.34
N ALA A 8 9.59 25.64 9.22
CA ALA A 8 10.37 24.40 9.38
C ALA A 8 9.46 23.23 9.78
N PRO A 9 9.87 21.96 9.57
CA PRO A 9 9.18 20.83 10.16
C PRO A 9 9.01 21.06 11.67
N ALA A 10 7.87 20.60 12.22
CA ALA A 10 7.70 20.57 13.68
C ALA A 10 8.94 19.90 14.26
N VAL A 11 9.61 20.57 15.21
CA VAL A 11 10.99 20.29 15.63
C VAL A 11 11.21 18.79 15.87
N ILE A 12 11.71 18.08 14.87
CA ILE A 12 12.05 16.66 14.88
C ILE A 12 13.40 16.58 14.18
N ASP A 13 14.49 16.59 14.97
CA ASP A 13 15.89 16.30 14.60
C ASP A 13 16.44 17.03 13.33
N VAL A 14 17.53 17.78 13.48
CA VAL A 14 18.16 18.56 12.39
C VAL A 14 18.82 17.65 11.34
N HIS A 15 19.05 16.37 11.66
CA HIS A 15 19.69 15.38 10.77
C HIS A 15 18.73 14.27 10.33
N GLN A 16 17.77 14.67 9.49
CA GLN A 16 16.88 13.76 8.78
C GLN A 16 17.59 13.21 7.54
N ASN A 17 17.99 11.94 7.56
CA ASN A 17 18.30 11.22 6.32
C ASN A 17 16.97 10.78 5.66
N THR A 18 17.00 10.44 4.37
CA THR A 18 15.80 10.07 3.61
C THR A 18 15.03 8.93 4.27
N GLU A 19 15.74 7.98 4.89
CA GLU A 19 15.16 6.84 5.60
C GLU A 19 14.38 7.26 6.86
N LYS A 20 14.92 8.16 7.69
CA LYS A 20 14.20 8.70 8.85
C LYS A 20 12.91 9.40 8.44
N VAL A 21 12.96 10.21 7.38
CA VAL A 21 11.75 10.89 6.86
C VAL A 21 10.72 9.88 6.37
N TRP A 22 11.17 8.85 5.66
CA TRP A 22 10.32 7.77 5.19
C TRP A 22 9.62 7.05 6.36
N ASN A 23 10.37 6.71 7.40
CA ASN A 23 9.85 6.02 8.58
C ASN A 23 8.90 6.87 9.44
N LEU A 24 8.91 8.21 9.29
CA LEU A 24 7.89 9.07 9.90
C LEU A 24 6.53 8.94 9.21
N LEU A 25 6.52 8.63 7.92
CA LEU A 25 5.29 8.47 7.13
C LEU A 25 4.80 7.01 7.15
N PHE A 26 5.73 6.07 7.08
CA PHE A 26 5.49 4.64 7.03
C PHE A 26 6.28 3.94 8.14
N ASP A 27 5.81 4.07 9.38
CA ASP A 27 6.36 3.37 10.53
C ASP A 27 6.05 1.87 10.47
N ASP A 28 6.92 1.08 11.09
CA ASP A 28 6.78 -0.39 11.10
C ASP A 28 5.42 -0.82 11.66
N THR A 29 4.89 -0.14 12.68
CA THR A 29 3.56 -0.45 13.25
C THR A 29 2.45 -0.33 12.22
N ARG A 30 2.45 0.71 11.38
CA ARG A 30 1.43 0.87 10.33
C ARG A 30 1.61 -0.12 9.20
N ILE A 31 2.85 -0.49 8.89
CA ILE A 31 3.12 -1.53 7.89
C ILE A 31 2.59 -2.87 8.40
N SER A 32 2.91 -3.27 9.63
CA SER A 32 2.42 -4.52 10.21
C SER A 32 0.89 -4.53 10.33
N LEU A 33 0.25 -3.39 10.65
CA LEU A 33 -1.22 -3.28 10.65
C LEU A 33 -1.80 -3.45 9.23
N THR A 34 -1.16 -2.86 8.22
CA THR A 34 -1.54 -3.03 6.81
C THR A 34 -1.39 -4.47 6.37
N VAL A 35 -0.31 -5.15 6.77
CA VAL A 35 -0.07 -6.57 6.51
C VAL A 35 -1.16 -7.43 7.16
N GLN A 36 -1.48 -7.20 8.43
CA GLN A 36 -2.53 -7.92 9.15
C GLN A 36 -3.86 -7.89 8.41
N TRP A 37 -4.36 -6.70 8.07
CA TRP A 37 -5.67 -6.55 7.44
C TRP A 37 -5.67 -6.96 5.96
N THR A 38 -4.56 -6.78 5.26
CA THR A 38 -4.39 -7.27 3.90
C THR A 38 -4.41 -8.80 3.89
N ASN A 39 -3.75 -9.47 4.84
CA ASN A 39 -3.79 -10.92 5.00
C ASN A 39 -5.18 -11.45 5.33
N ALA A 40 -5.94 -10.76 6.19
CA ALA A 40 -7.34 -11.10 6.45
C ALA A 40 -8.18 -11.06 5.16
N LYS A 41 -7.97 -10.03 4.32
CA LYS A 41 -8.64 -9.91 3.02
C LYS A 41 -8.17 -10.97 2.02
N LEU A 42 -6.87 -11.23 1.94
CA LEU A 42 -6.28 -12.28 1.10
C LEU A 42 -6.89 -13.64 1.43
N ASN A 43 -7.01 -13.99 2.71
CA ASN A 43 -7.66 -15.23 3.13
C ASN A 43 -9.11 -15.33 2.63
N THR A 44 -9.87 -14.24 2.72
CA THR A 44 -11.25 -14.20 2.20
C THR A 44 -11.30 -14.37 0.68
N VAL A 45 -10.37 -13.75 -0.05
CA VAL A 45 -10.29 -13.85 -1.51
C VAL A 45 -9.83 -15.25 -1.93
N ARG A 46 -8.85 -15.82 -1.23
CA ARG A 46 -8.27 -17.15 -1.46
C ARG A 46 -9.33 -18.25 -1.45
N GLN A 47 -10.28 -18.19 -0.52
CA GLN A 47 -11.38 -19.17 -0.42
C GLN A 47 -12.33 -19.15 -1.63
N LYS A 48 -12.32 -18.10 -2.45
CA LYS A 48 -13.17 -18.02 -3.66
C LYS A 48 -12.56 -18.73 -4.87
N TYR A 49 -11.28 -19.09 -4.81
CA TYR A 49 -10.60 -19.76 -5.92
C TYR A 49 -10.67 -21.27 -5.79
N LYS A 50 -10.90 -21.96 -6.92
CA LYS A 50 -10.83 -23.43 -6.99
C LYS A 50 -9.46 -23.97 -6.55
N ARG A 51 -8.40 -23.20 -6.80
CA ARG A 51 -7.01 -23.50 -6.40
C ARG A 51 -6.55 -22.46 -5.42
N ALA A 52 -6.67 -22.76 -4.13
CA ALA A 52 -6.29 -21.89 -3.04
C ALA A 52 -4.77 -21.88 -2.80
N ASP A 53 -4.01 -22.81 -3.37
CA ASP A 53 -2.56 -22.98 -3.23
C ASP A 53 -1.73 -22.13 -4.19
N LYS A 54 -2.38 -21.30 -5.01
CA LYS A 54 -1.73 -20.37 -5.93
C LYS A 54 -0.81 -19.40 -5.18
N ARG A 55 0.44 -19.30 -5.65
CA ARG A 55 1.48 -18.43 -5.04
C ARG A 55 1.03 -16.97 -4.94
N GLU A 56 0.27 -16.46 -5.91
CA GLU A 56 -0.24 -15.10 -5.88
C GLU A 56 -1.24 -14.82 -4.75
N LEU A 57 -1.82 -15.86 -4.12
CA LEU A 57 -2.79 -15.78 -3.03
C LEU A 57 -2.18 -16.01 -1.63
N ASN A 58 -0.87 -16.22 -1.54
CA ASN A 58 -0.19 -16.45 -0.26
C ASN A 58 -0.28 -15.23 0.66
N ALA A 59 -0.08 -15.44 1.96
CA ALA A 59 0.07 -14.33 2.90
C ALA A 59 1.23 -13.41 2.48
N VAL A 60 1.11 -12.12 2.78
CA VAL A 60 2.13 -11.10 2.60
C VAL A 60 2.86 -10.88 3.94
N ASP A 61 4.15 -10.59 3.90
CA ASP A 61 4.93 -10.18 5.05
C ASP A 61 5.30 -8.68 4.99
N ASP A 62 5.96 -8.18 6.03
CA ASP A 62 6.32 -6.76 6.12
C ASP A 62 7.32 -6.33 5.03
N ILE A 63 8.17 -7.26 4.55
CA ILE A 63 9.16 -6.98 3.50
C ILE A 63 8.45 -6.85 2.16
N GLU A 64 7.64 -7.84 1.78
CA GLU A 64 6.87 -7.83 0.54
C GLU A 64 5.88 -6.65 0.52
N MET A 65 5.32 -6.27 1.66
CA MET A 65 4.46 -5.08 1.75
C MET A 65 5.24 -3.79 1.47
N LYS A 66 6.46 -3.65 2.00
CA LYS A 66 7.36 -2.51 1.71
C LYS A 66 7.72 -2.47 0.22
N GLU A 67 8.03 -3.62 -0.39
CA GLU A 67 8.30 -3.75 -1.83
C GLU A 67 7.07 -3.35 -2.67
N PHE A 68 5.89 -3.82 -2.31
CA PHE A 68 4.64 -3.46 -2.96
C PHE A 68 4.35 -1.95 -2.88
N MET A 69 4.50 -1.35 -1.70
CA MET A 69 4.35 0.11 -1.51
C MET A 69 5.37 0.90 -2.33
N GLY A 70 6.61 0.38 -2.43
CA GLY A 70 7.64 0.93 -3.30
C GLY A 70 7.17 0.97 -4.76
N LEU A 71 6.63 -0.14 -5.28
CA LEU A 71 6.08 -0.18 -6.63
C LEU A 71 4.95 0.84 -6.85
N LEU A 72 4.06 1.04 -5.86
CA LEU A 72 3.02 2.08 -5.94
C LEU A 72 3.63 3.48 -6.07
N ILE A 73 4.70 3.79 -5.34
CA ILE A 73 5.40 5.07 -5.49
C ILE A 73 6.05 5.18 -6.87
N TYR A 74 6.65 4.09 -7.37
CA TYR A 74 7.19 4.06 -8.73
C TYR A 74 6.10 4.29 -9.79
N THR A 75 4.85 3.85 -9.58
CA THR A 75 3.78 4.19 -10.51
C THR A 75 3.53 5.69 -10.63
N ALA A 76 3.64 6.42 -9.52
CA ALA A 76 3.53 7.88 -9.53
C ALA A 76 4.75 8.53 -10.18
N PHE A 77 5.95 8.02 -9.89
CA PHE A 77 7.20 8.50 -10.47
C PHE A 77 7.21 8.40 -12.00
N PHE A 78 6.81 7.25 -12.55
CA PHE A 78 6.71 7.03 -13.99
C PHE A 78 5.44 7.61 -14.62
N LYS A 79 4.55 8.22 -13.82
CA LYS A 79 3.23 8.73 -14.25
C LYS A 79 2.37 7.66 -14.95
N CYS A 80 2.50 6.40 -14.55
CA CYS A 80 1.76 5.28 -15.12
C CYS A 80 0.57 4.86 -14.24
N ASN A 81 0.05 5.78 -13.43
CA ASN A 81 -1.08 5.56 -12.53
C ASN A 81 -2.42 5.31 -13.26
N THR A 82 -2.51 5.69 -14.54
CA THR A 82 -3.68 5.43 -15.41
C THR A 82 -3.41 4.32 -16.43
N GLU A 83 -2.20 3.78 -16.47
CA GLU A 83 -1.85 2.70 -17.39
C GLU A 83 -2.42 1.36 -16.91
N ASP A 84 -2.70 0.47 -17.85
CA ASP A 84 -3.09 -0.89 -17.52
C ASP A 84 -1.90 -1.65 -16.89
N ILE A 85 -2.22 -2.53 -15.95
CA ILE A 85 -1.21 -3.34 -15.26
C ILE A 85 -0.45 -4.22 -16.28
N ALA A 86 -1.08 -4.70 -17.37
CA ALA A 86 -0.37 -5.46 -18.39
C ALA A 86 0.65 -4.61 -19.16
N SER A 87 0.35 -3.34 -19.42
CA SER A 87 1.29 -2.39 -20.05
C SER A 87 2.52 -2.19 -19.18
N ILE A 88 2.31 -1.91 -17.88
CA ILE A 88 3.39 -1.66 -16.92
C ILE A 88 4.34 -2.88 -16.81
N PHE A 89 3.79 -4.10 -16.86
CA PHE A 89 4.53 -5.36 -16.73
C PHE A 89 4.93 -5.99 -18.07
N SER A 90 4.80 -5.27 -19.20
CA SER A 90 5.14 -5.82 -20.52
C SER A 90 6.63 -6.12 -20.68
N THR A 91 6.97 -7.21 -21.35
CA THR A 91 8.37 -7.64 -21.62
C THR A 91 8.83 -7.33 -23.04
N ASP A 92 8.02 -6.66 -23.85
CA ASP A 92 8.33 -6.27 -25.24
C ASP A 92 9.20 -5.00 -25.35
N GLY A 93 9.76 -4.55 -24.22
CA GLY A 93 10.55 -3.32 -24.12
C GLY A 93 9.72 -2.05 -23.84
N THR A 94 8.38 -2.15 -23.82
CA THR A 94 7.51 -1.00 -23.50
C THR A 94 7.16 -0.89 -22.01
N GLY A 95 7.30 -1.99 -21.26
CA GLY A 95 7.02 -2.06 -19.83
C GLY A 95 8.10 -1.41 -18.96
N ARG A 96 8.11 -1.77 -17.68
CA ARG A 96 9.05 -1.27 -16.68
C ARG A 96 9.70 -2.42 -15.94
N ASP A 97 10.99 -2.63 -16.19
CA ASP A 97 11.74 -3.78 -15.66
C ASP A 97 11.68 -3.90 -14.13
N ILE A 98 11.67 -2.77 -13.42
CA ILE A 98 11.58 -2.76 -11.95
C ILE A 98 10.34 -3.51 -11.43
N PHE A 99 9.22 -3.47 -12.14
CA PHE A 99 7.99 -4.11 -11.70
C PHE A 99 8.09 -5.63 -11.78
N ILE A 100 8.58 -6.16 -12.91
CA ILE A 100 8.75 -7.61 -13.12
C ILE A 100 9.87 -8.21 -12.25
N LEU A 101 10.88 -7.40 -11.90
CA LEU A 101 12.00 -7.82 -11.05
C LEU A 101 11.59 -7.94 -9.59
N VAL A 102 10.67 -7.10 -9.11
CA VAL A 102 10.22 -7.10 -7.72
C VAL A 102 9.14 -8.17 -7.49
N MET A 103 8.11 -8.24 -8.34
CA MET A 103 7.07 -9.25 -8.19
C MET A 103 6.36 -9.59 -9.50
N SER A 104 5.63 -10.70 -9.53
CA SER A 104 4.82 -11.04 -10.70
C SER A 104 3.61 -10.09 -10.86
N GLN A 105 3.21 -9.84 -12.12
CA GLN A 105 2.01 -9.06 -12.46
C GLN A 105 0.76 -9.54 -11.71
N LYS A 106 0.55 -10.86 -11.63
CA LYS A 106 -0.60 -11.46 -10.93
C LYS A 106 -0.56 -11.18 -9.43
N ARG A 107 0.61 -11.28 -8.81
CA ARG A 107 0.80 -10.97 -7.38
C ARG A 107 0.49 -9.49 -7.13
N PHE A 108 1.03 -8.59 -7.95
CA PHE A 108 0.76 -7.16 -7.86
C PHE A 108 -0.74 -6.85 -7.96
N ALA A 109 -1.45 -7.41 -8.95
CA ALA A 109 -2.88 -7.21 -9.13
C ALA A 109 -3.71 -7.76 -7.94
N VAL A 110 -3.34 -8.93 -7.41
CA VAL A 110 -4.00 -9.51 -6.23
C VAL A 110 -3.80 -8.61 -5.01
N LEU A 111 -2.56 -8.21 -4.71
CA LEU A 111 -2.25 -7.34 -3.58
C LEU A 111 -2.97 -5.98 -3.70
N LEU A 112 -2.99 -5.38 -4.90
CA LEU A 112 -3.73 -4.15 -5.16
C LEU A 112 -5.23 -4.27 -4.83
N SER A 113 -5.85 -5.39 -5.16
CA SER A 113 -7.27 -5.63 -4.82
C SER A 113 -7.52 -5.91 -3.32
N CYS A 114 -6.52 -6.49 -2.66
CA CYS A 114 -6.61 -6.97 -1.27
C CYS A 114 -6.09 -5.96 -0.24
N LEU A 115 -5.41 -4.90 -0.66
CA LEU A 115 -4.79 -3.90 0.23
C LEU A 115 -5.80 -3.33 1.22
N ARG A 116 -5.52 -3.43 2.53
CA ARG A 116 -6.34 -2.86 3.60
C ARG A 116 -5.46 -2.23 4.67
N PHE A 117 -5.82 -1.02 5.09
CA PHE A 117 -5.11 -0.26 6.12
C PHE A 117 -5.75 -0.35 7.51
N ASN A 118 -7.00 -0.83 7.57
CA ASN A 118 -7.82 -0.74 8.77
C ASN A 118 -8.68 -1.99 8.98
N ASN A 119 -9.12 -2.18 10.22
CA ASN A 119 -10.08 -3.20 10.60
C ASN A 119 -11.40 -3.00 9.85
N PRO A 120 -11.93 -4.03 9.15
CA PRO A 120 -13.25 -3.95 8.53
C PRO A 120 -14.41 -3.77 9.53
N GLU A 121 -14.27 -4.24 10.78
CA GLU A 121 -15.34 -4.16 11.79
C GLU A 121 -15.54 -2.73 12.32
N ASP A 122 -14.44 -2.04 12.64
CA ASP A 122 -14.46 -0.64 13.06
C ASP A 122 -15.12 0.26 12.00
N ARG A 123 -14.93 -0.07 10.72
CA ARG A 123 -15.57 0.65 9.61
C ARG A 123 -17.09 0.50 9.63
N THR A 124 -17.60 -0.67 10.01
CA THR A 124 -19.03 -0.94 10.06
C THR A 124 -19.65 -0.18 11.22
N LEU A 125 -19.00 -0.21 12.38
CA LEU A 125 -19.39 0.54 13.56
C LEU A 125 -19.42 2.06 13.31
N LEU A 126 -18.36 2.63 12.73
CA LEU A 126 -18.29 4.07 12.43
C LEU A 126 -19.35 4.52 11.43
N ARG A 127 -19.67 3.67 10.44
CA ARG A 127 -20.77 3.95 9.50
C ARG A 127 -22.12 3.96 10.21
N GLN A 128 -22.38 2.99 11.08
CA GLN A 128 -23.62 2.90 11.86
C GLN A 128 -23.79 4.11 12.78
N LEU A 129 -22.73 4.51 13.48
CA LEU A 129 -22.74 5.71 14.34
C LEU A 129 -22.99 6.99 13.55
N GLY A 130 -22.34 7.16 12.39
CA GLY A 130 -22.55 8.33 11.53
C GLY A 130 -23.98 8.44 10.97
N SER A 131 -24.66 7.32 10.72
CA SER A 131 -26.07 7.29 10.29
C SER A 131 -27.08 7.48 11.42
N CYS A 132 -26.67 7.36 12.68
CA CYS A 132 -27.55 7.54 13.84
C CYS A 132 -27.73 9.02 14.21
N SER A 133 -26.72 9.87 13.96
CA SER A 133 -26.75 11.30 14.29
C SER A 133 -27.59 12.18 13.35
N THR A 134 -28.21 11.65 12.29
CA THR A 134 -29.05 12.42 11.34
C THR A 134 -30.55 12.35 11.63
N ASN A 135 -30.96 11.78 12.76
CA ASN A 135 -32.38 11.68 13.16
C ASN A 135 -32.72 12.45 14.45
N LEU A 136 -31.98 13.53 14.75
CA LEU A 136 -32.28 14.48 15.82
C LEU A 136 -32.36 15.90 15.26
#